data_AF-M6GFR6-F1
#
_entry.id   AF-M6GFR6-F1
#
_cell.length_a   1.000
_cell.length_b   1.000
_cell.length_c   1.000
_cell.angle_alpha   90.00
_cell.angle_beta   90.00
_cell.angle_gamma   90.00
#
_symmetry.space_group_name_H-M   'P 1'
#
loop_
_entity.id
_entity.type
_entity.pdbx_description
1 polymer ?
#
loop_
_entity_poly.entity_id
_entity_poly.type
_entity_poly.pdbx_seq_one_letter_code
_entity_poly.pdbx_strand_id
1 'polypeptide(L)' 'MALIQSEKIKDGEPIQIEIREQPKQAIITMKPFIPGSIRKN' A
#
# COMPACT_ATOMS: atom_id res chain seq x y z
N MET A 1 -5.94 4.12 -3.76
CA MET A 1 -5.87 4.06 -2.28
C MET A 1 -6.72 2.88 -1.83
N ALA A 2 -6.36 2.20 -0.74
CA ALA A 2 -7.07 1.03 -0.22
C ALA A 2 -7.37 1.22 1.28
N LEU A 3 -8.46 0.63 1.76
CA LEU A 3 -8.82 0.58 3.18
C LEU A 3 -8.34 -0.76 3.77
N ILE A 4 -7.56 -0.70 4.84
CA ILE A 4 -6.93 -1.86 5.48
C ILE A 4 -7.14 -1.75 6.99
N GLN A 5 -7.37 -2.87 7.65
CA GLN A 5 -7.40 -2.96 9.12
C GLN A 5 -6.03 -2.54 9.69
N SER A 6 -6.03 -1.64 10.67
CA SER A 6 -4.81 -1.01 11.20
C SER A 6 -3.78 -2.02 11.69
N GLU A 7 -4.21 -3.12 12.30
CA GLU A 7 -3.34 -4.18 12.83
C GLU A 7 -2.57 -4.95 11.73
N LYS A 8 -2.97 -4.80 10.46
CA LYS A 8 -2.32 -5.40 9.29
C LYS A 8 -1.47 -4.41 8.49
N ILE A 9 -1.19 -3.23 9.05
CA ILE A 9 -0.39 -2.20 8.40
C ILE A 9 1.02 -2.23 8.96
N LYS A 10 1.92 -2.94 8.27
CA LYS A 10 3.36 -2.87 8.52
C LYS A 10 4.10 -2.49 7.25
N ASP A 11 4.95 -1.46 7.32
CA ASP A 11 5.75 -1.03 6.18
C ASP A 11 6.62 -2.19 5.65
N GLY A 12 6.61 -2.38 4.33
CA GLY A 12 7.30 -3.50 3.68
C GLY A 12 6.58 -4.84 3.76
N GLU A 13 5.41 -4.94 4.39
CA GLU A 13 4.64 -6.18 4.45
C GLU A 13 4.12 -6.57 3.06
N PRO A 14 4.40 -7.82 2.60
CA PRO A 14 3.90 -8.30 1.33
C PRO A 14 2.40 -8.60 1.43
N ILE A 15 1.66 -8.17 0.42
CA ILE A 15 0.22 -8.42 0.29
C ILE A 15 -0.11 -8.97 -1.10
N GLN A 16 -1.28 -9.59 -1.23
CA GLN A 16 -1.86 -9.89 -2.53
C GLN A 16 -3.00 -8.93 -2.82
N ILE A 17 -3.02 -8.40 -4.03
CA ILE A 17 -4.13 -7.61 -4.58
C ILE A 17 -4.66 -8.31 -5.81
N GLU A 18 -5.97 -8.24 -6.01
CA GLU A 18 -6.59 -8.77 -7.22
C GLU A 18 -6.62 -7.68 -8.30
N ILE A 19 -6.13 -8.01 -9.49
CA ILE A 19 -6.25 -7.18 -10.68
C ILE A 19 -6.86 -8.04 -11.78
N ARG A 20 -8.13 -7.79 -12.11
CA ARG A 20 -8.88 -8.54 -13.13
C ARG A 20 -8.86 -10.04 -12.85
N GLU A 21 -9.30 -10.46 -11.66
CA GLU A 21 -9.35 -11.87 -11.24
C GLU A 21 -7.98 -12.56 -11.12
N GLN A 22 -6.88 -11.80 -11.29
CA GLN A 22 -5.53 -12.33 -11.12
C GLN A 22 -4.92 -11.81 -9.82
N PRO A 23 -4.45 -12.69 -8.93
CA PRO A 23 -3.67 -12.27 -7.77
C PRO A 23 -2.31 -11.71 -8.24
N LYS A 24 -1.96 -10.54 -7.71
CA LYS A 24 -0.67 -9.88 -7.91
C LYS A 24 -0.05 -9.54 -6.57
N GLN A 25 1.26 -9.70 -6.47
CA GLN A 25 2.01 -9.34 -5.27
C GLN A 25 2.21 -7.83 -5.22
N ALA A 26 2.08 -7.25 -4.03
CA ALA A 26 2.40 -5.86 -3.73
C ALA A 26 3.01 -5.75 -2.33
N ILE A 27 3.46 -4.55 -1.96
CA ILE A 27 3.98 -4.24 -0.62
C ILE A 27 3.24 -3.04 -0.05
N ILE A 28 3.05 -3.05 1.27
CA ILE A 28 2.58 -1.86 2.00
C ILE A 28 3.72 -0.86 2.05
N THR A 29 3.44 0.39 1.65
CA THR A 29 4.37 1.50 1.84
C THR A 29 3.72 2.64 2.62
N MET A 30 4.37 3.06 3.70
CA MET A 30 3.97 4.22 4.51
C MET A 30 4.71 5.50 4.11
N LYS A 31 5.79 5.36 3.34
CA LYS A 31 6.57 6.49 2.83
C LYS A 31 5.89 7.10 1.61
N PRO A 32 6.07 8.41 1.36
CA PRO A 32 5.66 9.01 0.11
C PRO A 32 6.35 8.28 -1.06
N PHE A 33 5.56 7.88 -2.06
CA PHE A 33 6.10 7.25 -3.26
C PHE A 33 7.02 8.19 -4.05
N ILE A 34 6.76 9.50 -3.95
CA ILE A 34 7.59 10.56 -4.55
C ILE A 34 8.27 11.34 -3.40
N PRO A 35 9.60 11.38 -3.33
CA PRO A 35 10.32 12.18 -2.33
C PRO A 35 9.90 13.66 -2.39
N GLY A 36 9.61 14.28 -1.24
CA GLY A 36 9.19 15.68 -1.16
C GLY A 36 7.72 15.96 -1.53
N SER A 37 6.95 14.95 -1.94
CA SER A 37 5.50 15.07 -2.12
C SER A 37 4.81 15.09 -0.75
N ILE A 38 4.74 16.26 -0.12
CA ILE A 38 3.82 16.50 0.99
C ILE A 38 2.42 16.56 0.38
N ARG A 39 1.55 15.60 0.68
CA ARG A 39 0.10 15.80 0.53
C ARG A 39 -0.27 16.94 1.47
N LYS A 40 -0.40 18.16 0.94
CA LYS A 40 -1.07 19.23 1.65
C LYS A 40 -2.53 18.79 1.79
N ASN A 41 -2.94 18.49 3.02
CA ASN A 41 -4.35 18.39 3.37
C ASN A 41 -5.03 19.74 3.18
#